data_AF-A0A2N3T457-F1
#
_entry.id   AF-A0A2N3T457-F1
#
_cell.length_a   1.000
_cell.length_b   1.000
_cell.length_c   1.000
_cell.angle_alpha   90.00
_cell.angle_beta   90.00
_cell.angle_gamma   90.00
#
_symmetry.space_group_name_H-M   'P 1'
#
loop_
_entity.id
_entity.type
_entity.pdbx_description
1 polymer ?
#
loop_
_entity_poly.entity_id
_entity_poly.type
_entity_poly.pdbx_seq_one_letter_code
_entity_poly.pdbx_strand_id
1 'polypeptide(L)'
;MKTKLTFIIICFSFLFACNKDDDTGQTNNEALLYIKHNNKIIFDAGFLISKATAIIKNETYQNSFDLKIDHDNHVFDGTSSKIPYGKYKLEVTFYENDKVQFYANTDIILEDSEKTIDNLVFKEVNTNEEEPIIKDQFLSVHKNKDLTITLGPDKDKDGNPITYTVTPEEHLTRISENTITYNNGTIGKHILSVTAKEKDNTETKANITISVKEPIFLEAPADILFVGNSLTHPFGPRWGNDSESKKGAVKYHLQQIYNELNLNNGFVETIRGGATLKRHYGYDNPPDPDSPGNTYEIARIKEQHNVTVLQPMLDEPFDGLEDFRTYGKIFVDLIRVEKSIPILYHPWSLKNRQSTYDTNLKETKKLCMELGIQFVDVASVVHQIYLDDTSTDKVLYNRLYAGNSDSTHLSIEGMYMVGLSFAKFFTGVNAVDINYRVEEADKEYADMIKRTIDKVITNRFQE
;
A
#
# COMPACT_ATOMS: atom_id res chain seq x y z
N MET A 1 -10.26 33.20 -4.12
CA MET A 1 -10.91 31.95 -4.58
C MET A 1 -10.81 30.94 -3.44
N LYS A 2 -11.94 30.48 -2.88
CA LYS A 2 -11.94 29.50 -1.78
C LYS A 2 -11.84 28.10 -2.40
N THR A 3 -10.65 27.53 -2.41
CA THR A 3 -10.40 26.16 -2.85
C THR A 3 -10.73 25.22 -1.69
N LYS A 4 -11.69 24.30 -1.89
CA LYS A 4 -11.98 23.23 -0.93
C LYS A 4 -10.84 22.21 -0.95
N LEU A 5 -10.29 21.91 0.21
CA LEU A 5 -9.17 21.00 0.45
C LEU A 5 -9.72 19.72 1.07
N THR A 6 -9.41 18.56 0.49
CA THR A 6 -9.83 17.23 0.98
C THR A 6 -8.58 16.48 1.43
N PHE A 7 -8.50 16.10 2.71
CA PHE A 7 -7.39 15.35 3.30
C PHE A 7 -7.82 13.94 3.72
N ILE A 8 -6.86 13.01 3.64
CA ILE A 8 -7.00 11.55 3.84
C ILE A 8 -6.97 11.21 5.34
N ILE A 9 -7.87 10.34 5.79
CA ILE A 9 -7.93 9.79 7.16
C ILE A 9 -7.10 8.50 7.23
N ILE A 10 -6.31 8.31 8.29
CA ILE A 10 -5.64 7.05 8.63
C ILE A 10 -6.39 6.44 9.82
N CYS A 11 -6.93 5.23 9.66
CA CYS A 11 -7.49 4.43 10.76
C CYS A 11 -6.44 3.44 11.26
N PHE A 12 -6.27 3.32 12.58
CA PHE A 12 -5.49 2.26 13.21
C PHE A 12 -6.38 1.44 14.14
N SER A 13 -6.28 0.11 14.06
CA SER A 13 -6.87 -0.84 14.99
C SER A 13 -5.75 -1.57 15.72
N PHE A 14 -5.75 -1.54 17.06
CA PHE A 14 -4.76 -2.22 17.89
C PHE A 14 -5.34 -3.53 18.45
N LEU A 15 -4.55 -4.60 18.41
CA LEU A 15 -4.82 -5.85 19.12
C LEU A 15 -3.85 -5.95 20.30
N PHE A 16 -4.37 -6.19 21.50
CA PHE A 16 -3.59 -6.22 22.75
C PHE A 16 -3.47 -7.64 23.30
N ALA A 17 -2.26 -8.00 23.74
CA ALA A 17 -2.02 -9.13 24.62
C ALA A 17 -1.66 -8.59 26.01
N CYS A 18 -2.50 -8.85 27.01
CA CYS A 18 -2.17 -8.57 28.41
C CYS A 18 -1.17 -9.64 28.92
N ASN A 19 -0.08 -9.18 29.53
CA ASN A 19 0.73 -10.06 30.38
C ASN A 19 0.03 -10.22 31.73
N LYS A 20 -0.04 -11.48 32.18
CA LYS A 20 -0.71 -11.93 33.40
C LYS A 20 -0.21 -11.20 34.64
N ASP A 21 -1.14 -10.79 35.49
CA ASP A 21 -1.20 -11.25 36.88
C ASP A 21 -2.64 -11.13 37.42
N ASP A 22 -3.17 -12.30 37.73
CA ASP A 22 -4.22 -12.74 38.67
C ASP A 22 -5.54 -11.96 38.92
N ASP A 23 -6.59 -12.77 38.73
CA ASP A 23 -7.91 -12.84 39.37
C ASP A 23 -9.09 -11.94 38.92
N THR A 24 -9.88 -12.60 38.06
CA THR A 24 -11.35 -12.64 38.05
C THR A 24 -12.11 -11.42 37.50
N GLY A 25 -12.36 -11.47 36.19
CA GLY A 25 -13.55 -10.83 35.61
C GLY A 25 -13.34 -9.64 34.67
N GLN A 26 -12.17 -9.46 34.08
CA GLN A 26 -11.97 -8.39 33.10
C GLN A 26 -12.22 -8.88 31.68
N THR A 27 -13.24 -8.31 31.04
CA THR A 27 -13.44 -8.36 29.59
C THR A 27 -12.31 -7.58 28.91
N ASN A 28 -11.80 -8.10 27.79
CA ASN A 28 -10.88 -7.38 26.92
C ASN A 28 -11.59 -6.11 26.44
N ASN A 29 -11.34 -4.96 27.06
CA ASN A 29 -11.86 -3.68 26.61
C ASN A 29 -10.88 -3.11 25.58
N GLU A 30 -11.28 -3.12 24.32
CA GLU A 30 -10.59 -2.41 23.26
C GLU A 30 -10.69 -0.90 23.53
N ALA A 31 -9.56 -0.21 23.70
CA ALA A 31 -9.52 1.24 23.71
C ALA A 31 -9.17 1.74 22.30
N LEU A 32 -10.12 2.43 21.66
CA LEU A 32 -9.97 2.97 20.32
C LEU A 32 -9.58 4.46 20.40
N LEU A 33 -8.42 4.81 19.85
CA LEU A 33 -7.99 6.21 19.72
C LEU A 33 -8.43 6.75 18.36
N TYR A 34 -9.37 7.70 18.36
CA TYR A 34 -9.83 8.37 17.14
C TYR A 34 -9.14 9.73 16.98
N ILE A 35 -8.29 9.85 15.96
CA ILE A 35 -7.76 11.14 15.52
C ILE A 35 -8.63 11.62 14.34
N LYS A 36 -9.56 12.55 14.61
CA LYS A 36 -10.48 13.06 13.59
C LYS A 36 -10.01 14.41 13.06
N HIS A 37 -9.92 14.56 11.73
CA HIS A 37 -9.75 15.87 11.10
C HIS A 37 -11.04 16.68 11.26
N ASN A 38 -11.13 17.46 12.35
CA ASN A 38 -11.99 18.65 12.61
C ASN A 38 -11.91 19.00 14.12
N ASN A 39 -10.68 19.11 14.66
CA ASN A 39 -10.39 19.53 16.04
C ASN A 39 -11.11 18.77 17.16
N LYS A 40 -11.28 17.44 17.05
CA LYS A 40 -11.70 16.60 18.18
C LYS A 40 -10.88 15.32 18.24
N ILE A 41 -10.25 15.07 19.40
CA ILE A 41 -9.71 13.76 19.80
C ILE A 41 -10.73 13.19 20.76
N ILE A 42 -11.26 11.99 20.49
CA ILE A 42 -12.18 11.28 21.39
C ILE A 42 -11.44 10.02 21.84
N PHE A 43 -11.27 9.91 23.16
CA PHE A 43 -10.69 8.74 23.82
C PHE A 43 -11.80 8.06 24.61
N ASP A 44 -12.20 6.86 24.18
CA ASP A 44 -13.14 6.02 24.91
C ASP A 44 -12.35 4.85 25.48
N ALA A 45 -12.02 4.97 26.76
CA ALA A 45 -11.48 3.87 27.54
C ALA A 45 -12.35 3.76 28.77
N GLY A 46 -12.96 2.59 28.98
CA GLY A 46 -13.89 2.31 30.07
C GLY A 46 -13.28 2.29 31.47
N PHE A 47 -12.38 3.24 31.80
CA PHE A 47 -11.78 3.45 33.11
C PHE A 47 -11.56 4.96 33.39
N LEU A 48 -11.61 5.36 34.66
CA LEU A 48 -11.42 6.74 35.11
C LEU A 48 -9.94 7.15 35.00
N ILE A 49 -9.62 8.08 34.11
CA ILE A 49 -8.27 8.60 33.91
C ILE A 49 -8.09 9.84 34.77
N SER A 50 -7.12 9.85 35.68
CA SER A 50 -6.83 11.04 36.50
C SER A 50 -5.91 12.03 35.76
N LYS A 51 -5.03 11.53 34.90
CA LYS A 51 -4.07 12.33 34.13
C LYS A 51 -3.56 11.54 32.92
N ALA A 52 -3.27 12.23 31.82
CA ALA A 52 -2.53 11.65 30.71
C ALA A 52 -1.46 12.62 30.21
N THR A 53 -0.33 12.07 29.77
CA THR A 53 0.72 12.83 29.09
C THR A 53 0.92 12.25 27.69
N ALA A 54 0.87 13.08 26.66
CA ALA A 54 1.22 12.68 25.31
C ALA A 54 2.48 13.40 24.87
N ILE A 55 3.50 12.66 24.43
CA ILE A 55 4.74 13.18 23.90
C ILE A 55 4.78 12.86 22.41
N ILE A 56 4.74 13.89 21.57
CA ILE A 56 5.04 13.70 20.15
C ILE A 56 6.54 13.95 19.97
N LYS A 57 7.28 12.97 19.46
CA LYS A 57 8.71 13.07 19.19
C LYS A 57 8.95 13.07 17.69
N ASN A 58 9.81 13.94 17.19
CA ASN A 58 10.35 13.79 15.85
C ASN A 58 11.84 13.57 15.95
N GLU A 59 12.30 12.36 15.62
CA GLU A 59 13.72 12.02 15.73
C GLU A 59 14.59 12.80 14.74
N THR A 60 14.02 13.23 13.61
CA THR A 60 14.70 14.05 12.59
C THR A 60 14.93 15.49 13.06
N TYR A 61 14.01 16.07 13.83
CA TYR A 61 14.08 17.47 14.28
C TYR A 61 14.35 17.65 15.78
N GLN A 62 14.54 16.57 16.54
CA GLN A 62 14.77 16.56 17.99
C GLN A 62 13.75 17.37 18.82
N ASN A 63 12.50 17.44 18.37
CA ASN A 63 11.43 18.14 19.09
C ASN A 63 10.58 17.13 19.87
N SER A 64 10.28 17.45 21.14
CA SER A 64 9.31 16.73 21.99
C SER A 64 8.17 17.66 22.38
N PHE A 65 6.93 17.24 22.16
CA PHE A 65 5.74 18.02 22.47
C PHE A 65 4.98 17.40 23.64
N ASP A 66 4.99 18.04 24.80
CA ASP A 66 4.27 17.57 25.98
C ASP A 66 2.82 18.07 25.97
N LEU A 67 1.86 17.17 25.71
CA LEU A 67 0.45 17.39 25.96
C LEU A 67 0.15 16.93 27.39
N LYS A 68 -0.23 17.85 28.29
CA LYS A 68 -0.71 17.50 29.63
C LYS A 68 -2.23 17.52 29.62
N ILE A 69 -2.85 16.39 29.93
CA ILE A 69 -4.29 16.25 30.07
C ILE A 69 -4.55 16.17 31.58
N ASP A 70 -5.01 17.28 32.15
CA ASP A 70 -5.47 17.39 33.54
C ASP A 70 -6.99 17.28 33.58
N HIS A 71 -7.48 16.32 34.37
CA HIS A 71 -8.91 16.02 34.53
C HIS A 71 -9.68 17.21 35.13
N ASP A 72 -9.05 18.02 35.98
CA ASP A 72 -9.75 19.03 36.77
C ASP A 72 -9.75 20.42 36.15
N ASN A 73 -8.83 20.70 35.21
CA ASN A 73 -8.68 22.04 34.62
C ASN A 73 -8.85 22.09 33.10
N HIS A 74 -8.91 20.95 32.40
CA HIS A 74 -9.06 20.88 30.93
C HIS A 74 -8.17 21.87 30.14
N VAL A 75 -7.00 22.23 30.67
CA VAL A 75 -6.07 23.17 30.01
C VAL A 75 -5.18 22.39 29.04
N PHE A 76 -5.43 22.57 27.74
CA PHE A 76 -4.48 22.24 26.68
C PHE A 76 -3.58 23.46 26.45
N ASP A 77 -2.39 23.48 27.06
CA ASP A 77 -1.41 24.55 26.79
C ASP A 77 -0.28 24.04 25.90
N GLY A 78 -0.22 24.58 24.70
CA GLY A 78 0.77 24.25 23.69
C GLY A 78 0.56 25.12 22.46
N THR A 79 1.20 26.28 22.43
CA THR A 79 1.26 27.11 21.22
C THR A 79 2.58 26.87 20.50
N SER A 80 2.53 26.37 19.27
CA SER A 80 3.65 26.50 18.33
C SER A 80 3.14 26.79 16.94
N SER A 81 3.87 27.63 16.24
CA SER A 81 3.45 28.25 14.99
C SER A 81 3.79 27.44 13.74
N LYS A 82 4.64 26.39 13.83
CA LYS A 82 5.01 25.53 12.68
C LYS A 82 5.48 24.13 13.12
N ILE A 83 4.73 23.08 12.78
CA ILE A 83 5.18 21.69 12.86
C ILE A 83 5.73 21.29 11.48
N PRO A 84 7.00 20.86 11.36
CA PRO A 84 7.56 20.39 10.09
C PRO A 84 6.87 19.11 9.58
N TYR A 85 7.22 18.67 8.36
CA TYR A 85 6.82 17.35 7.86
C TYR A 85 7.83 16.29 8.26
N GLY A 86 7.37 15.09 8.57
CA GLY A 86 8.24 13.98 8.92
C GLY A 86 7.51 12.87 9.65
N LYS A 87 8.30 11.88 10.07
CA LYS A 87 7.83 10.79 10.93
C LYS A 87 7.91 11.24 12.38
N TYR A 88 6.77 11.26 13.03
CA TYR A 88 6.62 11.60 14.43
C TYR A 88 6.25 10.33 15.20
N LYS A 89 6.78 10.15 16.40
CA LYS A 89 6.39 9.10 17.32
C LYS A 89 5.51 9.74 18.38
N LEU A 90 4.23 9.37 18.42
CA LEU A 90 3.32 9.74 19.49
C LEU A 90 3.45 8.70 20.59
N GLU A 91 3.86 9.13 21.77
CA GLU A 91 3.95 8.32 22.99
C GLU A 91 2.91 8.84 23.97
N VAL A 92 1.97 8.02 24.41
CA VAL A 92 0.93 8.43 25.38
C VAL A 92 1.07 7.60 26.64
N THR A 93 1.13 8.28 27.78
CA THR A 93 1.17 7.68 29.10
C THR A 93 -0.10 8.06 29.86
N PHE A 94 -0.81 7.05 30.35
CA PHE A 94 -2.04 7.24 31.12
C PHE A 94 -1.78 6.93 32.59
N TYR A 95 -2.34 7.78 33.46
CA TYR A 95 -2.20 7.69 34.90
C TYR A 95 -3.57 7.53 35.56
N GLU A 96 -3.62 6.65 36.56
CA GLU A 96 -4.72 6.55 37.50
C GLU A 96 -4.14 6.73 38.91
N ASN A 97 -4.63 7.72 39.65
CA ASN A 97 -4.12 8.10 40.98
C ASN A 97 -2.59 8.34 40.98
N ASP A 98 -2.09 9.08 39.98
CA ASP A 98 -0.68 9.40 39.75
C ASP A 98 0.26 8.20 39.54
N LYS A 99 -0.28 7.00 39.33
CA LYS A 99 0.49 5.81 38.93
C LYS A 99 0.30 5.54 37.44
N VAL A 100 1.40 5.25 36.74
CA VAL A 100 1.38 4.87 35.32
C VAL A 100 0.64 3.55 35.18
N GLN A 101 -0.44 3.56 34.40
CA GLN A 101 -1.21 2.35 34.10
C GLN A 101 -0.91 1.83 32.70
N PHE A 102 -0.73 2.72 31.73
CA PHE A 102 -0.58 2.33 30.33
C PHE A 102 0.42 3.22 29.58
N TYR A 103 1.17 2.59 28.68
CA TYR A 103 2.06 3.25 27.72
C TYR A 103 1.69 2.79 26.31
N ALA A 104 1.36 3.74 25.44
CA ALA A 104 1.09 3.50 24.02
C ALA A 104 2.10 4.28 23.18
N ASN A 105 2.61 3.66 22.11
CA ASN A 105 3.38 4.38 21.10
C ASN A 105 2.86 4.09 19.70
N THR A 106 2.90 5.10 18.83
CA THR A 106 2.53 4.96 17.42
C THR A 106 3.32 5.93 16.57
N ASP A 107 3.47 5.60 15.30
CA ASP A 107 4.10 6.46 14.31
C ASP A 107 3.03 7.27 13.56
N ILE A 108 3.19 8.58 13.56
CA ILE A 108 2.42 9.54 12.76
C ILE A 108 3.30 9.98 11.58
N ILE A 109 2.81 9.81 10.36
CA ILE A 109 3.51 10.24 9.15
C ILE A 109 2.68 11.36 8.50
N LEU A 110 3.28 12.56 8.40
CA LEU A 110 2.70 13.69 7.66
C LEU A 110 3.33 13.71 6.26
N GLU A 111 2.54 13.53 5.19
CA GLU A 111 3.07 13.16 3.86
C GLU A 111 3.10 14.27 2.77
N ASP A 112 2.91 15.55 3.11
CA ASP A 112 2.87 16.64 2.11
C ASP A 112 3.96 17.70 2.30
N SER A 113 5.17 17.47 1.75
CA SER A 113 6.37 18.29 1.97
C SER A 113 6.30 19.77 1.58
N GLU A 114 5.18 20.25 0.99
CA GLU A 114 5.04 21.64 0.51
C GLU A 114 4.14 22.56 1.37
N LYS A 115 3.54 22.10 2.49
CA LYS A 115 2.49 22.90 3.20
C LYS A 115 2.63 23.01 4.73
N THR A 116 3.07 24.08 5.36
CA THR A 116 3.05 24.11 6.85
C THR A 116 1.63 23.95 7.44
N ILE A 117 1.46 23.15 8.52
CA ILE A 117 0.24 23.25 9.35
C ILE A 117 0.40 24.52 10.18
N ASP A 118 -0.16 25.61 9.68
CA ASP A 118 -0.18 26.89 10.40
C ASP A 118 -1.33 26.88 11.41
N ASN A 119 -1.01 27.14 12.68
CA ASN A 119 -1.95 27.29 13.80
C ASN A 119 -2.87 26.08 14.04
N LEU A 120 -2.35 25.06 14.74
CA LEU A 120 -3.20 24.12 15.46
C LEU A 120 -3.92 24.86 16.59
N VAL A 121 -5.19 25.20 16.37
CA VAL A 121 -6.08 25.78 17.38
C VAL A 121 -6.93 24.65 17.96
N PHE A 122 -6.60 24.19 19.16
CA PHE A 122 -7.53 23.37 19.95
C PHE A 122 -8.69 24.28 20.37
N LYS A 123 -9.89 24.00 19.87
CA LYS A 123 -11.10 24.70 20.31
C LYS A 123 -11.82 23.81 21.32
N GLU A 124 -12.34 24.44 22.35
CA GLU A 124 -13.31 23.83 23.25
C GLU A 124 -14.45 23.22 22.43
N VAL A 125 -14.70 21.94 22.65
CA VAL A 125 -15.87 21.28 22.11
C VAL A 125 -17.04 21.71 22.98
N ASN A 126 -17.89 22.60 22.46
CA ASN A 126 -19.23 22.73 23.02
C ASN A 126 -19.91 21.35 22.88
N THR A 127 -20.05 20.63 24.00
CA THR A 127 -20.67 19.31 24.12
C THR A 127 -22.19 19.34 24.01
N ASN A 128 -22.76 20.47 23.58
CA ASN A 128 -24.20 20.68 23.43
C ASN A 128 -24.73 20.40 22.01
N GLU A 129 -23.89 19.96 21.06
CA GLU A 129 -24.36 19.47 19.75
C GLU A 129 -24.59 17.96 19.83
N GLU A 130 -25.83 17.50 19.58
CA GLU A 130 -26.16 16.08 19.53
C GLU A 130 -25.29 15.36 18.50
N GLU A 131 -24.79 14.17 18.84
CA GLU A 131 -23.98 13.38 17.90
C GLU A 131 -24.79 13.04 16.65
N PRO A 132 -24.22 13.22 15.44
CA PRO A 132 -24.91 12.84 14.21
C PRO A 132 -25.06 11.31 14.14
N ILE A 133 -26.28 10.87 13.78
CA ILE A 133 -26.69 9.46 13.69
C ILE A 133 -25.84 8.66 12.71
N ILE A 134 -25.45 9.29 11.60
CA ILE A 134 -24.54 8.73 10.61
C ILE A 134 -23.31 9.60 10.43
N LYS A 135 -22.19 8.96 10.09
CA LYS A 135 -20.88 9.57 9.91
C LYS A 135 -20.30 9.07 8.57
N ASP A 136 -19.42 9.89 7.98
CA ASP A 136 -18.71 9.49 6.76
C ASP A 136 -17.91 8.21 7.01
N GLN A 137 -17.87 7.31 6.01
CA GLN A 137 -17.14 6.04 6.06
C GLN A 137 -16.17 5.92 4.90
N PHE A 138 -15.08 5.19 5.11
CA PHE A 138 -14.08 4.88 4.08
C PHE A 138 -13.80 3.38 4.10
N LEU A 139 -14.14 2.70 3.01
CA LEU A 139 -14.08 1.24 2.88
C LEU A 139 -13.31 0.86 1.62
N SER A 140 -12.86 -0.39 1.53
CA SER A 140 -12.31 -0.95 0.28
C SER A 140 -12.74 -2.38 0.05
N VAL A 141 -12.86 -2.76 -1.21
CA VAL A 141 -13.23 -4.12 -1.64
C VAL A 141 -12.54 -4.46 -2.94
N HIS A 142 -12.32 -5.74 -3.21
CA HIS A 142 -11.85 -6.20 -4.51
C HIS A 142 -13.00 -6.28 -5.52
N LYS A 143 -12.69 -6.04 -6.79
CA LYS A 143 -13.62 -6.14 -7.91
C LYS A 143 -14.41 -7.45 -7.86
N ASN A 144 -15.71 -7.37 -8.12
CA ASN A 144 -16.63 -8.50 -8.12
C ASN A 144 -16.72 -9.26 -6.78
N LYS A 145 -16.26 -8.68 -5.67
CA LYS A 145 -16.49 -9.20 -4.31
C LYS A 145 -17.58 -8.38 -3.63
N ASP A 146 -18.39 -9.07 -2.84
CA ASP A 146 -19.42 -8.45 -2.01
C ASP A 146 -18.79 -7.75 -0.81
N LEU A 147 -19.17 -6.50 -0.59
CA LEU A 147 -18.87 -5.74 0.62
C LEU A 147 -20.16 -5.48 1.40
N THR A 148 -20.27 -6.03 2.60
CA THR A 148 -21.37 -5.71 3.51
C THR A 148 -21.07 -4.40 4.24
N ILE A 149 -22.00 -3.45 4.18
CA ILE A 149 -21.87 -2.11 4.74
C ILE A 149 -23.01 -1.86 5.73
N THR A 150 -22.67 -1.49 6.95
CA THR A 150 -23.61 -0.98 7.95
C THR A 150 -23.69 0.54 7.82
N LEU A 151 -24.88 1.06 7.54
CA LEU A 151 -25.11 2.49 7.29
C LEU A 151 -25.13 3.32 8.59
N GLY A 152 -25.61 2.72 9.68
CA GLY A 152 -25.80 3.35 10.98
C GLY A 152 -26.65 2.48 11.92
N PRO A 153 -27.13 3.03 13.06
CA PRO A 153 -28.01 2.32 13.97
C PRO A 153 -29.39 2.04 13.35
N ASP A 154 -30.06 0.97 13.78
CA ASP A 154 -31.41 0.61 13.33
C ASP A 154 -32.51 1.49 13.95
N LYS A 155 -32.21 2.11 15.10
CA LYS A 155 -33.14 2.96 15.86
C LYS A 155 -32.48 4.26 16.35
N ASP A 156 -33.29 5.29 16.52
CA ASP A 156 -32.90 6.56 17.14
C ASP A 156 -32.77 6.42 18.67
N LYS A 157 -32.36 7.51 19.32
CA LYS A 157 -32.20 7.59 20.79
C LYS A 157 -33.50 7.28 21.56
N ASP A 158 -34.65 7.47 20.93
CA ASP A 158 -35.98 7.22 21.49
C ASP A 158 -36.51 5.82 21.12
N GLY A 159 -35.72 5.02 20.41
CA GLY A 159 -36.07 3.66 19.98
C GLY A 159 -36.97 3.58 18.75
N ASN A 160 -37.23 4.68 18.03
CA ASN A 160 -37.96 4.64 16.77
C ASN A 160 -37.04 4.17 15.63
N PRO A 161 -37.57 3.44 14.64
CA PRO A 161 -36.76 2.97 13.51
C PRO A 161 -36.28 4.15 12.64
N ILE A 162 -35.03 4.06 12.17
CA ILE A 162 -34.44 5.02 11.24
C ILE A 162 -34.55 4.48 9.83
N THR A 163 -34.96 5.35 8.88
CA THR A 163 -35.03 4.97 7.47
C THR A 163 -33.79 5.45 6.74
N TYR A 164 -33.16 4.58 5.95
CA TYR A 164 -31.95 4.92 5.21
C TYR A 164 -32.19 4.97 3.71
N THR A 165 -31.79 6.07 3.08
CA THR A 165 -31.73 6.23 1.62
C THR A 165 -30.27 6.28 1.18
N VAL A 166 -29.89 5.50 0.16
CA VAL A 166 -28.53 5.43 -0.37
C VAL A 166 -28.55 5.77 -1.85
N THR A 167 -27.61 6.59 -2.32
CA THR A 167 -27.51 6.99 -3.73
C THR A 167 -26.05 7.00 -4.19
N PRO A 168 -25.70 6.43 -5.35
CA PRO A 168 -26.60 5.70 -6.26
C PRO A 168 -27.00 4.31 -5.72
N GLU A 169 -28.10 3.76 -6.23
CA GLU A 169 -28.59 2.41 -5.85
C GLU A 169 -28.00 1.30 -6.72
N GLU A 170 -27.34 1.66 -7.82
CA GLU A 170 -26.63 0.69 -8.65
C GLU A 170 -25.57 -0.04 -7.83
N HIS A 171 -25.36 -1.32 -8.13
CA HIS A 171 -24.40 -2.18 -7.41
C HIS A 171 -24.78 -2.48 -5.95
N LEU A 172 -25.98 -2.08 -5.48
CA LEU A 172 -26.45 -2.35 -4.13
C LEU A 172 -27.49 -3.47 -4.08
N THR A 173 -27.41 -4.28 -3.04
CA THR A 173 -28.50 -5.16 -2.60
C THR A 173 -28.83 -4.86 -1.14
N ARG A 174 -30.09 -4.55 -0.84
CA ARG A 174 -30.52 -4.28 0.53
C ARG A 174 -30.63 -5.60 1.30
N ILE A 175 -29.93 -5.73 2.43
CA ILE A 175 -30.06 -6.88 3.33
C ILE A 175 -31.06 -6.58 4.44
N SER A 176 -30.97 -5.38 5.01
CA SER A 176 -31.85 -4.88 6.08
C SER A 176 -32.02 -3.36 5.97
N GLU A 177 -32.77 -2.75 6.89
CA GLU A 177 -32.96 -1.31 6.89
C GLU A 177 -31.65 -0.52 7.07
N ASN A 178 -30.67 -1.05 7.81
CA ASN A 178 -29.39 -0.37 8.03
C ASN A 178 -28.18 -1.12 7.43
N THR A 179 -28.40 -2.18 6.64
CA THR A 179 -27.32 -2.97 6.05
C THR A 179 -27.55 -3.20 4.56
N ILE A 180 -26.49 -2.96 3.78
CA ILE A 180 -26.45 -3.18 2.33
C ILE A 180 -25.27 -4.06 1.95
N THR A 181 -25.39 -4.77 0.83
CA THR A 181 -24.25 -5.36 0.12
C THR A 181 -23.93 -4.48 -1.08
N TYR A 182 -22.67 -4.12 -1.24
CA TYR A 182 -22.13 -3.42 -2.40
C TYR A 182 -21.30 -4.39 -3.25
N ASN A 183 -21.61 -4.54 -4.53
CA ASN A 183 -20.83 -5.31 -5.49
C ASN A 183 -20.68 -4.54 -6.80
N ASN A 184 -19.49 -4.00 -7.04
CA ASN A 184 -19.17 -3.27 -8.26
C ASN A 184 -18.02 -3.94 -9.01
N GLY A 185 -18.21 -4.11 -10.32
CA GLY A 185 -17.21 -4.65 -11.24
C GLY A 185 -16.20 -3.61 -11.74
N THR A 186 -16.31 -2.36 -11.30
CA THR A 186 -15.51 -1.24 -11.81
C THR A 186 -14.51 -0.76 -10.77
N ILE A 187 -13.22 -0.79 -11.11
CA ILE A 187 -12.12 -0.30 -10.26
C ILE A 187 -12.20 1.22 -10.09
N GLY A 188 -11.83 1.70 -8.91
CA GLY A 188 -11.74 3.13 -8.61
C GLY A 188 -12.43 3.52 -7.32
N LYS A 189 -12.52 4.83 -7.08
CA LYS A 189 -13.23 5.39 -5.92
C LYS A 189 -14.68 5.68 -6.29
N HIS A 190 -15.58 5.13 -5.50
CA HIS A 190 -17.02 5.31 -5.61
C HIS A 190 -17.55 5.97 -4.34
N ILE A 191 -18.56 6.82 -4.48
CA ILE A 191 -19.14 7.54 -3.35
C ILE A 191 -20.62 7.21 -3.29
N LEU A 192 -21.06 6.67 -2.16
CA LEU A 192 -22.47 6.51 -1.82
C LEU A 192 -22.87 7.64 -0.87
N SER A 193 -23.84 8.46 -1.26
CA SER A 193 -24.47 9.41 -0.36
C SER A 193 -25.58 8.71 0.42
N VAL A 194 -25.50 8.77 1.74
CA VAL A 194 -26.45 8.14 2.67
C VAL A 194 -27.21 9.24 3.40
N THR A 195 -28.54 9.13 3.39
CA THR A 195 -29.44 9.97 4.21
C THR A 195 -30.14 9.08 5.22
N ALA A 196 -29.94 9.37 6.50
CA ALA A 196 -30.68 8.77 7.61
C ALA A 196 -31.83 9.71 7.97
N LYS A 197 -33.05 9.19 7.98
CA LYS A 197 -34.25 9.94 8.30
C LYS A 197 -34.92 9.37 9.54
N GLU A 198 -35.07 10.22 10.54
CA GLU A 198 -35.79 9.93 11.77
C GLU A 198 -37.31 10.15 11.61
N LYS A 199 -38.08 9.66 12.57
CA LYS A 199 -39.55 9.73 12.56
C LYS A 199 -40.09 11.16 12.63
N ASP A 200 -39.35 12.07 13.24
CA ASP A 200 -39.65 13.51 13.31
C ASP A 200 -39.33 14.26 12.00
N ASN A 201 -38.86 13.54 10.97
CA ASN A 201 -38.32 14.05 9.70
C ASN A 201 -36.97 14.77 9.82
N THR A 202 -36.24 14.60 10.92
CA THR A 202 -34.85 15.04 10.99
C THR A 202 -34.01 14.18 10.05
N GLU A 203 -33.20 14.83 9.20
CA GLU A 203 -32.35 14.18 8.22
C GLU A 203 -30.88 14.44 8.53
N THR A 204 -30.11 13.35 8.66
CA THR A 204 -28.64 13.40 8.72
C THR A 204 -28.08 12.83 7.43
N LYS A 205 -26.98 13.41 6.93
CA LYS A 205 -26.32 12.99 5.69
C LYS A 205 -24.87 12.63 5.93
N ALA A 206 -24.40 11.59 5.26
CA ALA A 206 -23.01 11.15 5.26
C ALA A 206 -22.64 10.56 3.89
N ASN A 207 -21.34 10.49 3.61
CA ASN A 207 -20.80 9.82 2.44
C ASN A 207 -20.02 8.56 2.83
N ILE A 208 -20.26 7.47 2.12
CA ILE A 208 -19.45 6.26 2.19
C ILE A 208 -18.58 6.22 0.93
N THR A 209 -17.28 6.38 1.11
CA THR A 209 -16.30 6.27 0.02
C THR A 209 -15.79 4.85 -0.04
N ILE A 210 -15.97 4.18 -1.18
CA ILE A 210 -15.56 2.78 -1.41
C ILE A 210 -14.48 2.76 -2.48
N SER A 211 -13.31 2.23 -2.15
CA SER A 211 -12.25 1.96 -3.12
C SER A 211 -12.36 0.53 -3.63
N VAL A 212 -12.76 0.35 -4.89
CA VAL A 212 -12.78 -0.94 -5.56
C VAL A 212 -11.41 -1.18 -6.19
N LYS A 213 -10.77 -2.30 -5.87
CA LYS A 213 -9.38 -2.65 -6.26
C LYS A 213 -9.35 -3.88 -7.16
N GLU A 214 -8.29 -4.06 -7.95
CA GLU A 214 -8.09 -5.27 -8.77
C GLU A 214 -8.17 -6.55 -7.90
N PRO A 215 -8.65 -7.69 -8.44
CA PRO A 215 -8.83 -8.91 -7.67
C PRO A 215 -7.51 -9.43 -7.10
N ILE A 216 -7.63 -10.12 -5.97
CA ILE A 216 -6.57 -10.94 -5.42
C ILE A 216 -6.56 -12.30 -6.16
N PHE A 217 -5.38 -12.84 -6.51
CA PHE A 217 -5.23 -14.13 -7.18
C PHE A 217 -5.68 -15.33 -6.32
N LEU A 218 -6.91 -15.82 -6.46
CA LEU A 218 -7.35 -17.00 -5.69
C LEU A 218 -6.52 -18.27 -6.03
N GLU A 219 -5.90 -18.27 -7.21
CA GLU A 219 -4.98 -19.31 -7.69
C GLU A 219 -3.80 -18.64 -8.39
N ALA A 220 -2.65 -19.31 -8.38
CA ALA A 220 -1.45 -18.80 -9.05
C ALA A 220 -1.71 -18.62 -10.56
N PRO A 221 -1.43 -17.43 -11.15
CA PRO A 221 -1.65 -17.18 -12.56
C PRO A 221 -0.75 -18.06 -13.43
N ALA A 222 -1.37 -18.81 -14.33
CA ALA A 222 -0.68 -19.71 -15.25
C ALA A 222 -0.14 -19.02 -16.52
N ASP A 223 -0.62 -17.83 -16.85
CA ASP A 223 -0.27 -17.09 -18.06
C ASP A 223 0.05 -15.63 -17.71
N ILE A 224 1.32 -15.28 -17.86
CA ILE A 224 1.87 -13.99 -17.41
C ILE A 224 2.72 -13.41 -18.53
N LEU A 225 2.34 -12.22 -19.00
CA LEU A 225 3.16 -11.41 -19.89
C LEU A 225 3.99 -10.42 -19.09
N PHE A 226 5.31 -10.46 -19.25
CA PHE A 226 6.20 -9.40 -18.77
C PHE A 226 6.50 -8.43 -19.91
N VAL A 227 6.09 -7.18 -19.76
CA VAL A 227 6.45 -6.05 -20.62
C VAL A 227 7.53 -5.25 -19.91
N GLY A 228 8.75 -5.26 -20.43
CA GLY A 228 9.85 -4.62 -19.74
C GLY A 228 11.11 -4.45 -20.56
N ASN A 229 12.20 -4.13 -19.88
CA ASN A 229 13.50 -3.86 -20.46
C ASN A 229 14.56 -4.81 -19.89
N SER A 230 15.83 -4.41 -19.93
CA SER A 230 16.94 -5.22 -19.44
C SER A 230 16.92 -5.49 -17.92
N LEU A 231 16.00 -4.92 -17.14
CA LEU A 231 15.82 -5.32 -15.74
C LEU A 231 14.99 -6.60 -15.61
N THR A 232 14.07 -6.85 -16.55
CA THR A 232 13.29 -8.10 -16.62
C THR A 232 14.10 -9.22 -17.28
N HIS A 233 14.93 -8.87 -18.26
CA HIS A 233 15.87 -9.81 -18.89
C HIS A 233 17.16 -9.08 -19.29
N PRO A 234 18.18 -9.00 -18.41
CA PRO A 234 19.47 -8.34 -18.68
C PRO A 234 20.18 -8.81 -19.95
N PHE A 235 19.95 -10.07 -20.33
CA PHE A 235 20.54 -10.68 -21.52
C PHE A 235 19.46 -11.08 -22.53
N GLY A 236 18.59 -10.11 -22.87
CA GLY A 236 17.46 -10.31 -23.79
C GLY A 236 17.80 -11.11 -25.06
N PRO A 237 16.81 -11.62 -25.81
CA PRO A 237 17.01 -12.56 -26.94
C PRO A 237 17.95 -12.07 -28.07
N ARG A 238 18.36 -10.80 -28.07
CA ARG A 238 19.43 -10.25 -28.93
C ARG A 238 20.85 -10.63 -28.50
N TRP A 239 21.07 -11.15 -27.29
CA TRP A 239 22.39 -11.32 -26.67
C TRP A 239 22.85 -12.78 -26.52
N GLY A 240 22.14 -13.74 -27.11
CA GLY A 240 22.57 -15.13 -27.24
C GLY A 240 21.53 -16.14 -26.76
N ASN A 241 21.49 -17.30 -27.42
CA ASN A 241 20.60 -18.43 -27.09
C ASN A 241 21.25 -19.46 -26.15
N ASP A 242 22.41 -19.14 -25.56
CA ASP A 242 23.08 -20.07 -24.65
C ASP A 242 22.30 -20.24 -23.33
N SER A 243 22.62 -21.31 -22.61
CA SER A 243 21.92 -21.66 -21.37
C SER A 243 22.15 -20.64 -20.25
N GLU A 244 23.26 -19.91 -20.29
CA GLU A 244 23.65 -18.92 -19.29
C GLU A 244 22.84 -17.63 -19.43
N SER A 245 22.61 -17.14 -20.67
CA SER A 245 21.79 -15.94 -20.91
C SER A 245 20.34 -16.10 -20.43
N LYS A 246 19.82 -17.34 -20.46
CA LYS A 246 18.48 -17.68 -19.97
C LYS A 246 18.37 -17.58 -18.46
N LYS A 247 19.42 -17.95 -17.71
CA LYS A 247 19.44 -17.79 -16.25
C LYS A 247 19.38 -16.34 -15.81
N GLY A 248 19.64 -15.38 -16.70
CA GLY A 248 19.43 -13.97 -16.41
C GLY A 248 17.98 -13.50 -16.51
N ALA A 249 17.03 -14.30 -16.98
CA ALA A 249 15.64 -13.86 -17.15
C ALA A 249 14.79 -14.11 -15.90
N VAL A 250 13.90 -13.17 -15.55
CA VAL A 250 12.88 -13.40 -14.50
C VAL A 250 12.03 -14.63 -14.83
N LYS A 251 11.60 -14.75 -16.10
CA LYS A 251 10.83 -15.90 -16.57
C LYS A 251 11.52 -17.23 -16.27
N TYR A 252 12.84 -17.34 -16.46
CA TYR A 252 13.54 -18.59 -16.25
C TYR A 252 13.41 -19.08 -14.81
N HIS A 253 13.70 -18.22 -13.83
CA HIS A 253 13.59 -18.59 -12.41
C HIS A 253 12.15 -18.86 -12.01
N LEU A 254 11.21 -18.04 -12.47
CA LEU A 254 9.79 -18.25 -12.18
C LEU A 254 9.29 -19.59 -12.74
N GLN A 255 9.74 -20.00 -13.94
CA GLN A 255 9.42 -21.30 -14.52
C GLN A 255 9.98 -22.46 -13.68
N GLN A 256 11.22 -22.37 -13.20
CA GLN A 256 11.80 -23.41 -12.35
C GLN A 256 11.01 -23.56 -11.05
N ILE A 257 10.63 -22.44 -10.43
CA ILE A 257 9.83 -22.42 -9.20
C ILE A 257 8.44 -23.02 -9.46
N TYR A 258 7.76 -22.61 -10.52
CA TYR A 258 6.43 -23.14 -10.85
C TYR A 258 6.48 -24.64 -11.19
N ASN A 259 7.52 -25.11 -11.87
CA ASN A 259 7.71 -26.55 -12.12
C ASN A 259 7.85 -27.33 -10.80
N GLU A 260 8.62 -26.82 -9.85
CA GLU A 260 8.76 -27.45 -8.53
C GLU A 260 7.42 -27.50 -7.77
N LEU A 261 6.66 -26.41 -7.83
CA LEU A 261 5.34 -26.30 -7.20
C LEU A 261 4.24 -27.05 -7.97
N ASN A 262 4.57 -27.71 -9.08
CA ASN A 262 3.63 -28.39 -9.99
C ASN A 262 2.53 -27.46 -10.53
N LEU A 263 2.91 -26.22 -10.87
CA LEU A 263 2.03 -25.19 -11.42
C LEU A 263 2.26 -24.99 -12.93
N ASN A 264 1.20 -24.66 -13.65
CA ASN A 264 1.27 -24.28 -15.06
C ASN A 264 2.00 -22.95 -15.24
N ASN A 265 2.88 -22.83 -16.24
CA ASN A 265 3.80 -21.68 -16.38
C ASN A 265 3.96 -21.13 -17.83
N GLY A 266 2.85 -20.74 -18.44
CA GLY A 266 2.75 -20.06 -19.73
C GLY A 266 3.29 -18.63 -19.74
N PHE A 267 4.51 -18.40 -19.25
CA PHE A 267 5.08 -17.06 -19.16
C PHE A 267 5.64 -16.58 -20.50
N VAL A 268 5.36 -15.32 -20.83
CA VAL A 268 5.80 -14.63 -22.04
C VAL A 268 6.55 -13.37 -21.65
N GLU A 269 7.59 -13.02 -22.40
CA GLU A 269 8.36 -11.79 -22.17
C GLU A 269 8.43 -11.00 -23.47
N THR A 270 8.24 -9.69 -23.35
CA THR A 270 8.47 -8.73 -24.42
C THR A 270 9.45 -7.67 -23.93
N ILE A 271 10.70 -7.80 -24.39
CA ILE A 271 11.83 -7.08 -23.81
C ILE A 271 12.43 -6.10 -24.81
N ARG A 272 12.56 -4.85 -24.37
CA ARG A 272 13.28 -3.80 -25.10
C ARG A 272 14.31 -3.13 -24.20
N GLY A 273 15.60 -3.38 -24.48
CA GLY A 273 16.71 -2.84 -23.67
C GLY A 273 16.65 -1.32 -23.52
N GLY A 274 16.76 -0.84 -22.27
CA GLY A 274 16.69 0.58 -21.91
C GLY A 274 15.37 1.27 -22.25
N ALA A 275 14.25 0.54 -22.29
CA ALA A 275 12.95 1.15 -22.54
C ALA A 275 12.30 1.69 -21.26
N THR A 276 11.85 2.94 -21.34
CA THR A 276 10.88 3.55 -20.43
C THR A 276 9.47 3.13 -20.83
N LEU A 277 8.46 3.42 -20.00
CA LEU A 277 7.06 3.17 -20.38
C LEU A 277 6.71 3.88 -21.70
N LYS A 278 7.10 5.15 -21.83
CA LYS A 278 6.95 5.92 -23.07
C LYS A 278 7.53 5.22 -24.30
N ARG A 279 8.71 4.61 -24.15
CA ARG A 279 9.38 3.90 -25.25
C ARG A 279 8.74 2.55 -25.57
N HIS A 280 8.12 1.89 -24.61
CA HIS A 280 7.28 0.71 -24.90
C HIS A 280 6.04 1.10 -25.70
N TYR A 281 5.51 2.31 -25.48
CA TYR A 281 4.33 2.81 -26.17
C TYR A 281 4.63 3.30 -27.61
N GLY A 282 5.84 3.81 -27.89
CA GLY A 282 6.26 4.26 -29.22
C GLY A 282 7.76 4.25 -29.49
N TYR A 283 8.17 4.15 -30.76
CA TYR A 283 9.56 3.84 -31.13
C TYR A 283 10.56 4.99 -30.95
N ASP A 284 10.21 6.25 -31.26
CA ASP A 284 10.89 7.52 -30.95
C ASP A 284 10.02 8.71 -31.47
N ASN A 285 10.04 9.87 -30.78
CA ASN A 285 9.08 11.02 -30.88
C ASN A 285 7.65 10.69 -30.39
N PRO A 286 7.06 11.50 -29.48
CA PRO A 286 5.96 11.03 -28.66
C PRO A 286 4.78 10.62 -29.55
N PRO A 287 4.39 9.33 -29.56
CA PRO A 287 3.08 8.98 -30.08
C PRO A 287 2.06 9.80 -29.27
N ASP A 288 1.06 10.30 -29.98
CA ASP A 288 -0.12 10.89 -29.35
C ASP A 288 -0.61 9.94 -28.23
N PRO A 289 -0.74 10.39 -26.97
CA PRO A 289 -1.32 9.59 -25.90
C PRO A 289 -2.65 8.95 -26.30
N ASP A 290 -3.40 9.58 -27.21
CA ASP A 290 -4.68 9.11 -27.70
C ASP A 290 -4.57 8.03 -28.80
N SER A 291 -3.37 7.72 -29.30
CA SER A 291 -3.12 6.74 -30.36
C SER A 291 -1.95 5.79 -30.04
N PRO A 292 -2.22 4.54 -29.62
CA PRO A 292 -1.16 3.58 -29.33
C PRO A 292 -0.27 3.33 -30.54
N GLY A 293 1.05 3.39 -30.34
CA GLY A 293 2.02 3.04 -31.36
C GLY A 293 1.85 1.58 -31.79
N ASN A 294 2.25 1.27 -33.03
CA ASN A 294 2.32 -0.12 -33.48
C ASN A 294 3.62 -0.78 -32.98
N THR A 295 3.74 -0.98 -31.66
CA THR A 295 4.90 -1.63 -31.04
C THR A 295 4.67 -3.11 -30.82
N TYR A 296 5.76 -3.86 -30.77
CA TYR A 296 5.70 -5.29 -30.48
C TYR A 296 5.13 -5.55 -29.07
N GLU A 297 5.47 -4.71 -28.10
CA GLU A 297 4.94 -4.74 -26.75
C GLU A 297 3.41 -4.57 -26.72
N ILE A 298 2.87 -3.58 -27.46
CA ILE A 298 1.42 -3.36 -27.57
C ILE A 298 0.75 -4.54 -28.28
N ALA A 299 1.37 -5.10 -29.32
CA ALA A 299 0.84 -6.27 -30.00
C ALA A 299 0.74 -7.48 -29.06
N ARG A 300 1.74 -7.69 -28.19
CA ARG A 300 1.72 -8.77 -27.18
C ARG A 300 0.66 -8.57 -26.11
N ILE A 301 0.42 -7.35 -25.64
CA ILE A 301 -0.68 -7.07 -24.69
C ILE A 301 -2.04 -7.49 -25.30
N LYS A 302 -2.21 -7.31 -26.61
CA LYS A 302 -3.43 -7.69 -27.35
C LYS A 302 -3.58 -9.19 -27.60
N GLU A 303 -2.58 -10.02 -27.29
CA GLU A 303 -2.69 -11.48 -27.39
C GLU A 303 -3.48 -12.11 -26.23
N GLN A 304 -3.95 -11.27 -25.30
CA GLN A 304 -4.84 -11.62 -24.18
C GLN A 304 -4.21 -12.59 -23.18
N HIS A 305 -3.62 -12.04 -22.12
CA HIS A 305 -3.00 -12.80 -21.02
C HIS A 305 -3.83 -12.71 -19.72
N ASN A 306 -3.66 -13.66 -18.80
CA ASN A 306 -4.32 -13.55 -17.48
C ASN A 306 -3.75 -12.36 -16.67
N VAL A 307 -2.43 -12.19 -16.72
CA VAL A 307 -1.69 -11.14 -16.01
C VAL A 307 -0.71 -10.48 -16.95
N THR A 308 -0.63 -9.15 -16.89
CA THR A 308 0.41 -8.39 -17.56
C THR A 308 1.19 -7.61 -16.52
N VAL A 309 2.47 -7.92 -16.40
CA VAL A 309 3.43 -7.23 -15.54
C VAL A 309 4.10 -6.14 -16.38
N LEU A 310 3.92 -4.88 -15.97
CA LEU A 310 4.52 -3.72 -16.61
C LEU A 310 5.73 -3.25 -15.81
N GLN A 311 6.88 -3.18 -16.45
CA GLN A 311 8.12 -2.73 -15.82
C GLN A 311 8.54 -1.34 -16.34
N PRO A 312 8.50 -0.29 -15.50
CA PRO A 312 9.06 1.02 -15.84
C PRO A 312 10.59 0.97 -15.81
N MET A 313 11.24 2.00 -16.37
CA MET A 313 12.69 2.14 -16.21
C MET A 313 13.05 2.46 -14.74
N LEU A 314 14.25 2.05 -14.35
CA LEU A 314 14.72 2.03 -12.96
C LEU A 314 14.49 3.32 -12.18
N ASP A 315 14.91 4.45 -12.77
CA ASP A 315 14.76 5.79 -12.18
C ASP A 315 13.60 6.57 -12.81
N GLU A 316 12.73 5.96 -13.61
CA GLU A 316 11.61 6.68 -14.25
C GLU A 316 10.70 7.38 -13.23
N PRO A 317 10.37 6.78 -12.06
CA PRO A 317 9.60 7.48 -11.03
C PRO A 317 10.33 8.68 -10.40
N PHE A 318 11.66 8.78 -10.54
CA PHE A 318 12.49 9.86 -10.00
C PHE A 318 12.82 10.93 -11.06
N ASP A 319 13.40 10.52 -12.19
CA ASP A 319 13.90 11.40 -13.27
C ASP A 319 12.87 11.66 -14.38
N GLY A 320 11.78 10.87 -14.45
CA GLY A 320 10.77 10.87 -15.52
C GLY A 320 9.33 10.80 -15.02
N LEU A 321 9.04 11.37 -13.86
CA LEU A 321 7.79 11.17 -13.11
C LEU A 321 6.51 11.43 -13.93
N GLU A 322 6.51 12.47 -14.78
CA GLU A 322 5.36 12.79 -15.62
C GLU A 322 5.09 11.72 -16.68
N ASP A 323 6.15 11.24 -17.34
CA ASP A 323 6.07 10.14 -18.30
C ASP A 323 5.66 8.84 -17.57
N PHE A 324 6.22 8.56 -16.39
CA PHE A 324 5.84 7.40 -15.57
C PHE A 324 4.34 7.37 -15.25
N ARG A 325 3.77 8.49 -14.79
CA ARG A 325 2.34 8.58 -14.47
C ARG A 325 1.47 8.51 -15.72
N THR A 326 1.83 9.26 -16.76
CA THR A 326 1.05 9.35 -18.00
C THR A 326 0.99 8.00 -18.71
N TYR A 327 2.15 7.40 -19.01
CA TYR A 327 2.21 6.13 -19.72
C TYR A 327 1.83 4.95 -18.84
N GLY A 328 2.09 5.02 -17.53
CA GLY A 328 1.58 4.03 -16.57
C GLY A 328 0.06 3.90 -16.62
N LYS A 329 -0.66 5.02 -16.64
CA LYS A 329 -2.11 5.03 -16.81
C LYS A 329 -2.54 4.44 -18.17
N ILE A 330 -1.92 4.89 -19.26
CA ILE A 330 -2.24 4.43 -20.63
C ILE A 330 -2.08 2.91 -20.75
N PHE A 331 -0.97 2.35 -20.25
CA PHE A 331 -0.76 0.90 -20.28
C PHE A 331 -1.76 0.15 -19.41
N VAL A 332 -2.07 0.65 -18.21
CA VAL A 332 -3.06 0.02 -17.35
C VAL A 332 -4.44 -0.01 -18.01
N ASP A 333 -4.85 1.09 -18.65
CA ASP A 333 -6.11 1.14 -19.38
C ASP A 333 -6.11 0.18 -20.58
N LEU A 334 -5.01 0.11 -21.33
CA LEU A 334 -4.84 -0.85 -22.43
C LEU A 334 -4.93 -2.31 -21.94
N ILE A 335 -4.20 -2.67 -20.89
CA ILE A 335 -4.18 -4.03 -20.31
C ILE A 335 -5.58 -4.44 -19.86
N ARG A 336 -6.34 -3.49 -19.28
CA ARG A 336 -7.73 -3.72 -18.85
C ARG A 336 -8.70 -3.93 -20.02
N VAL A 337 -8.54 -3.18 -21.11
CA VAL A 337 -9.34 -3.36 -22.34
C VAL A 337 -9.17 -4.78 -22.87
N GLU A 338 -7.94 -5.31 -22.80
CA GLU A 338 -7.61 -6.69 -23.18
C GLU A 338 -7.91 -7.72 -22.08
N LYS A 339 -8.66 -7.34 -21.03
CA LYS A 339 -9.12 -8.21 -19.93
C LYS A 339 -8.00 -8.92 -19.16
N SER A 340 -6.78 -8.39 -19.20
CA SER A 340 -5.65 -8.85 -18.39
C SER A 340 -5.62 -8.09 -17.07
N ILE A 341 -5.08 -8.71 -16.00
CA ILE A 341 -4.86 -8.04 -14.71
C ILE A 341 -3.52 -7.26 -14.80
N PRO A 342 -3.54 -5.92 -14.65
CA PRO A 342 -2.31 -5.13 -14.64
C PRO A 342 -1.60 -5.23 -13.29
N ILE A 343 -0.30 -5.53 -13.33
CA ILE A 343 0.60 -5.50 -12.17
C ILE A 343 1.80 -4.62 -12.52
N LEU A 344 2.17 -3.69 -11.65
CA LEU A 344 3.40 -2.94 -11.83
C LEU A 344 4.59 -3.70 -11.22
N TYR A 345 5.72 -3.74 -11.91
CA TYR A 345 6.98 -4.19 -11.36
C TYR A 345 7.71 -2.95 -10.81
N HIS A 346 7.94 -2.87 -9.50
CA HIS A 346 8.78 -1.83 -8.90
C HIS A 346 10.26 -2.30 -8.87
N PRO A 347 11.13 -1.80 -9.77
CA PRO A 347 12.52 -2.20 -9.85
C PRO A 347 13.37 -1.57 -8.74
N TRP A 348 14.52 -2.17 -8.44
CA TRP A 348 15.48 -1.68 -7.45
C TRP A 348 16.14 -0.37 -7.84
N SER A 349 16.66 0.38 -6.87
CA SER A 349 17.55 1.52 -7.11
C SER A 349 18.94 1.08 -7.60
N LEU A 350 19.65 1.92 -8.34
CA LEU A 350 21.01 1.59 -8.79
C LEU A 350 21.93 1.29 -7.62
N LYS A 351 22.96 0.48 -7.90
CA LYS A 351 23.93 0.01 -6.92
C LYS A 351 24.48 1.13 -6.03
N ASN A 352 24.77 2.27 -6.64
CA ASN A 352 25.34 3.46 -6.02
C ASN A 352 24.33 4.59 -5.71
N ARG A 353 23.02 4.37 -5.89
CA ARG A 353 21.95 5.37 -5.66
C ARG A 353 20.80 4.82 -4.82
N GLN A 354 21.10 4.05 -3.78
CA GLN A 354 20.08 3.49 -2.88
C GLN A 354 19.19 4.53 -2.20
N SER A 355 19.62 5.79 -2.11
CA SER A 355 18.79 6.90 -1.63
C SER A 355 17.57 7.23 -2.50
N THR A 356 17.51 6.72 -3.74
CA THR A 356 16.35 6.92 -4.64
C THR A 356 15.17 5.99 -4.32
N TYR A 357 15.40 4.94 -3.53
CA TYR A 357 14.41 3.91 -3.24
C TYR A 357 13.11 4.48 -2.66
N ASP A 358 13.21 5.31 -1.62
CA ASP A 358 12.03 5.86 -0.94
C ASP A 358 11.17 6.73 -1.86
N THR A 359 11.82 7.54 -2.71
CA THR A 359 11.12 8.37 -3.69
C THR A 359 10.43 7.51 -4.75
N ASN A 360 11.14 6.50 -5.30
CA ASN A 360 10.57 5.59 -6.28
C ASN A 360 9.39 4.81 -5.71
N LEU A 361 9.51 4.31 -4.48
CA LEU A 361 8.45 3.59 -3.79
C LEU A 361 7.23 4.49 -3.55
N LYS A 362 7.44 5.73 -3.10
CA LYS A 362 6.37 6.69 -2.85
C LYS A 362 5.56 6.95 -4.14
N GLU A 363 6.24 7.24 -5.23
CA GLU A 363 5.58 7.55 -6.50
C GLU A 363 4.93 6.33 -7.15
N THR A 364 5.55 5.15 -7.02
CA THR A 364 4.96 3.87 -7.41
C THR A 364 3.67 3.58 -6.64
N LYS A 365 3.71 3.67 -5.30
CA LYS A 365 2.53 3.47 -4.45
C LYS A 365 1.41 4.44 -4.82
N LYS A 366 1.74 5.72 -5.05
CA LYS A 366 0.77 6.74 -5.44
C LYS A 366 0.04 6.38 -6.73
N LEU A 367 0.78 6.01 -7.78
CA LEU A 367 0.19 5.58 -9.06
C LEU A 367 -0.66 4.32 -8.89
N CYS A 368 -0.15 3.30 -8.20
CA CYS A 368 -0.88 2.05 -7.98
C CYS A 368 -2.18 2.27 -7.20
N MET A 369 -2.16 3.13 -6.16
CA MET A 369 -3.35 3.50 -5.40
C MET A 369 -4.37 4.28 -6.23
N GLU A 370 -3.90 5.21 -7.08
CA GLU A 370 -4.75 5.98 -7.99
C GLU A 370 -5.46 5.08 -9.00
N LEU A 371 -4.71 4.14 -9.58
CA LEU A 371 -5.21 3.22 -10.61
C LEU A 371 -5.91 1.98 -10.02
N GLY A 372 -5.81 1.75 -8.71
CA GLY A 372 -6.39 0.58 -8.04
C GLY A 372 -5.71 -0.75 -8.41
N ILE A 373 -4.44 -0.71 -8.80
CA ILE A 373 -3.65 -1.89 -9.22
C ILE A 373 -2.66 -2.32 -8.14
N GLN A 374 -2.13 -3.53 -8.26
CA GLN A 374 -1.09 -4.04 -7.37
C GLN A 374 0.30 -3.87 -8.00
N PHE A 375 1.35 -4.01 -7.19
CA PHE A 375 2.72 -4.03 -7.66
C PHE A 375 3.59 -5.02 -6.89
N VAL A 376 4.64 -5.51 -7.54
CA VAL A 376 5.65 -6.38 -6.92
C VAL A 376 6.86 -5.53 -6.54
N ASP A 377 7.11 -5.39 -5.24
CA ASP A 377 8.14 -4.52 -4.67
C ASP A 377 9.51 -5.20 -4.58
N VAL A 378 10.07 -5.58 -5.73
CA VAL A 378 11.40 -6.19 -5.81
C VAL A 378 12.48 -5.26 -5.23
N ALA A 379 12.30 -3.95 -5.38
CA ALA A 379 13.18 -2.92 -4.84
C ALA A 379 13.37 -3.05 -3.32
N SER A 380 12.29 -3.34 -2.59
CA SER A 380 12.34 -3.51 -1.13
C SER A 380 13.26 -4.64 -0.69
N VAL A 381 13.36 -5.72 -1.47
CA VAL A 381 14.26 -6.85 -1.19
C VAL A 381 15.72 -6.42 -1.32
N VAL A 382 16.05 -5.76 -2.43
CA VAL A 382 17.41 -5.22 -2.67
C VAL A 382 17.78 -4.20 -1.60
N HIS A 383 16.86 -3.29 -1.27
CA HIS A 383 17.07 -2.27 -0.25
C HIS A 383 17.26 -2.89 1.14
N GLN A 384 16.47 -3.90 1.50
CA GLN A 384 16.61 -4.59 2.77
C GLN A 384 17.95 -5.34 2.86
N ILE A 385 18.42 -5.98 1.79
CA ILE A 385 19.76 -6.59 1.75
C ILE A 385 20.84 -5.52 1.90
N TYR A 386 20.69 -4.35 1.26
CA TYR A 386 21.62 -3.23 1.44
C TYR A 386 21.70 -2.76 2.91
N LEU A 387 20.56 -2.69 3.60
CA LEU A 387 20.50 -2.30 5.02
C LEU A 387 21.09 -3.37 5.94
N ASP A 388 20.78 -4.64 5.69
CA ASP A 388 21.20 -5.77 6.53
C ASP A 388 22.69 -6.12 6.35
N ASP A 389 23.28 -5.79 5.20
CA ASP A 389 24.71 -5.97 4.97
C ASP A 389 25.53 -4.91 5.71
N THR A 390 26.01 -5.24 6.90
CA THR A 390 26.80 -4.34 7.76
C THR A 390 28.29 -4.32 7.42
N SER A 391 28.73 -5.07 6.40
CA SER A 391 30.14 -5.05 5.98
C SER A 391 30.49 -3.70 5.35
N THR A 392 31.72 -3.24 5.60
CA THR A 392 32.24 -1.96 5.05
C THR A 392 32.09 -1.88 3.54
N ASP A 393 32.35 -2.99 2.86
CA ASP A 393 32.33 -3.07 1.39
C ASP A 393 31.00 -3.54 0.82
N LYS A 394 29.97 -3.76 1.66
CA LYS A 394 28.65 -4.23 1.23
C LYS A 394 28.74 -5.50 0.36
N VAL A 395 29.49 -6.51 0.82
CA VAL A 395 29.84 -7.72 0.06
C VAL A 395 28.60 -8.49 -0.43
N LEU A 396 27.63 -8.74 0.45
CA LEU A 396 26.42 -9.50 0.15
C LEU A 396 25.49 -8.72 -0.77
N TYR A 397 25.39 -7.42 -0.57
CA TYR A 397 24.64 -6.52 -1.44
C TYR A 397 25.28 -6.41 -2.84
N ASN A 398 26.60 -6.26 -2.91
CA ASN A 398 27.32 -6.13 -4.17
C ASN A 398 27.24 -7.39 -5.03
N ARG A 399 27.12 -8.57 -4.39
CA ARG A 399 26.92 -9.86 -5.05
C ARG A 399 25.60 -9.96 -5.83
N LEU A 400 24.59 -9.15 -5.48
CA LEU A 400 23.33 -9.09 -6.24
C LEU A 400 23.52 -8.53 -7.66
N TYR A 401 24.61 -7.81 -7.94
CA TYR A 401 24.82 -7.12 -9.23
C TYR A 401 25.76 -7.90 -10.16
N ALA A 402 25.56 -7.76 -11.48
CA ALA A 402 26.27 -8.51 -12.53
C ALA A 402 27.78 -8.15 -12.67
N GLY A 403 28.35 -7.40 -11.73
CA GLY A 403 29.78 -7.10 -11.68
C GLY A 403 30.09 -5.82 -10.91
N ASN A 404 31.38 -5.47 -10.86
CA ASN A 404 31.84 -4.27 -10.16
C ASN A 404 31.57 -2.97 -10.91
N SER A 405 31.47 -3.02 -12.24
CA SER A 405 31.21 -1.85 -13.10
C SER A 405 29.74 -1.67 -13.48
N ASP A 406 28.91 -2.70 -13.32
CA ASP A 406 27.48 -2.61 -13.61
C ASP A 406 26.72 -2.24 -12.34
N SER A 407 26.24 -1.00 -12.30
CA SER A 407 25.40 -0.50 -11.20
C SER A 407 23.90 -0.72 -11.44
N THR A 408 23.53 -1.34 -12.56
CA THR A 408 22.14 -1.43 -13.04
C THR A 408 21.62 -2.85 -13.00
N HIS A 409 22.32 -3.79 -13.65
CA HIS A 409 21.81 -5.14 -13.83
C HIS A 409 22.18 -6.06 -12.67
N LEU A 410 21.25 -6.92 -12.31
CA LEU A 410 21.47 -7.96 -11.32
C LEU A 410 22.24 -9.15 -11.91
N SER A 411 23.02 -9.81 -11.05
CA SER A 411 23.63 -11.10 -11.32
C SER A 411 22.56 -12.19 -11.46
N ILE A 412 22.94 -13.42 -11.83
CA ILE A 412 22.02 -14.58 -11.83
C ILE A 412 21.38 -14.77 -10.44
N GLU A 413 22.13 -14.53 -9.37
CA GLU A 413 21.64 -14.64 -8.00
C GLU A 413 20.63 -13.53 -7.66
N GLY A 414 20.86 -12.32 -8.16
CA GLY A 414 19.89 -11.24 -8.05
C GLY A 414 18.65 -11.49 -8.91
N MET A 415 18.77 -12.06 -10.11
CA MET A 415 17.61 -12.44 -10.93
C MET A 415 16.82 -13.60 -10.33
N TYR A 416 17.49 -14.52 -9.63
CA TYR A 416 16.86 -15.53 -8.79
C TYR A 416 16.02 -14.92 -7.68
N MET A 417 16.55 -13.89 -6.98
CA MET A 417 15.78 -13.11 -6.01
C MET A 417 14.53 -12.49 -6.66
N VAL A 418 14.63 -11.92 -7.87
CA VAL A 418 13.46 -11.37 -8.59
C VAL A 418 12.42 -12.46 -8.86
N GLY A 419 12.83 -13.62 -9.37
CA GLY A 419 11.95 -14.76 -9.62
C GLY A 419 11.22 -15.24 -8.36
N LEU A 420 11.93 -15.34 -7.24
CA LEU A 420 11.34 -15.67 -5.93
C LEU A 420 10.37 -14.59 -5.45
N SER A 421 10.66 -13.30 -5.66
CA SER A 421 9.73 -12.21 -5.29
C SER A 421 8.40 -12.31 -6.04
N PHE A 422 8.44 -12.58 -7.36
CA PHE A 422 7.23 -12.81 -8.14
C PHE A 422 6.53 -14.11 -7.73
N ALA A 423 7.26 -15.19 -7.46
CA ALA A 423 6.66 -16.43 -6.99
C ALA A 423 5.92 -16.24 -5.66
N LYS A 424 6.55 -15.59 -4.68
CA LYS A 424 5.94 -15.23 -3.40
C LYS A 424 4.65 -14.42 -3.62
N PHE A 425 4.75 -13.36 -4.42
CA PHE A 425 3.61 -12.49 -4.72
C PHE A 425 2.44 -13.24 -5.38
N PHE A 426 2.71 -14.08 -6.38
CA PHE A 426 1.67 -14.75 -7.16
C PHE A 426 1.07 -16.00 -6.51
N THR A 427 1.86 -16.72 -5.72
CA THR A 427 1.45 -18.02 -5.16
C THR A 427 1.15 -17.96 -3.66
N GLY A 428 1.67 -16.95 -2.96
CA GLY A 428 1.62 -16.88 -1.51
C GLY A 428 2.59 -17.85 -0.80
N VAL A 429 3.26 -18.75 -1.52
CA VAL A 429 4.20 -19.71 -0.93
C VAL A 429 5.41 -18.96 -0.38
N ASN A 430 5.84 -19.29 0.84
CA ASN A 430 7.03 -18.67 1.40
C ASN A 430 8.27 -19.04 0.57
N ALA A 431 9.15 -18.08 0.36
CA ALA A 431 10.37 -18.30 -0.40
C ALA A 431 11.27 -19.34 0.28
N VAL A 432 11.26 -19.41 1.62
CA VAL A 432 12.00 -20.43 2.38
C VAL A 432 11.49 -21.86 2.15
N ASP A 433 10.24 -22.03 1.73
CA ASP A 433 9.62 -23.34 1.49
C ASP A 433 9.85 -23.86 0.05
N ILE A 434 10.43 -23.02 -0.83
CA ILE A 434 10.77 -23.38 -2.21
C ILE A 434 12.17 -24.01 -2.23
N ASN A 435 12.34 -25.22 -2.75
CA ASN A 435 13.63 -25.93 -2.78
C ASN A 435 14.56 -25.46 -3.90
N TYR A 436 14.00 -24.90 -4.98
CA TYR A 436 14.75 -24.37 -6.11
C TYR A 436 15.77 -23.34 -5.64
N ARG A 437 17.01 -23.52 -6.08
CA ARG A 437 18.17 -22.68 -5.81
C ARG A 437 19.01 -22.64 -7.07
N VAL A 438 19.46 -21.45 -7.46
CA VAL A 438 20.47 -21.31 -8.52
C VAL A 438 21.83 -21.82 -8.05
N GLU A 439 22.60 -22.43 -8.94
CA GLU A 439 23.88 -23.05 -8.58
C GLU A 439 24.90 -22.01 -8.10
N GLU A 440 24.82 -20.81 -8.65
CA GLU A 440 25.67 -19.64 -8.38
C GLU A 440 25.51 -19.14 -6.94
N ALA A 441 24.31 -19.29 -6.35
CA ALA A 441 24.03 -18.92 -4.97
C ALA A 441 24.31 -20.07 -4.03
N ASP A 442 25.40 -20.02 -3.27
CA ASP A 442 25.60 -20.94 -2.16
C ASP A 442 24.39 -20.95 -1.20
N LYS A 443 24.26 -22.04 -0.44
CA LYS A 443 23.08 -22.27 0.39
C LYS A 443 22.81 -21.13 1.38
N GLU A 444 23.85 -20.60 2.02
CA GLU A 444 23.70 -19.54 3.02
C GLU A 444 23.17 -18.26 2.39
N TYR A 445 23.72 -17.87 1.24
CA TYR A 445 23.27 -16.70 0.49
C TYR A 445 21.86 -16.85 -0.06
N ALA A 446 21.53 -18.02 -0.61
CA ALA A 446 20.17 -18.32 -1.08
C ALA A 446 19.14 -18.28 0.06
N ASP A 447 19.47 -18.87 1.22
CA ASP A 447 18.60 -18.88 2.39
C ASP A 447 18.41 -17.46 2.96
N MET A 448 19.44 -16.60 2.90
CA MET A 448 19.32 -15.18 3.22
C MET A 448 18.34 -14.47 2.28
N ILE A 449 18.50 -14.62 0.95
CA ILE A 449 17.60 -14.03 -0.05
C ILE A 449 16.15 -14.43 0.24
N LYS A 450 15.89 -15.72 0.45
CA LYS A 450 14.55 -16.25 0.74
C LYS A 450 13.93 -15.63 2.00
N ARG A 451 14.67 -15.58 3.11
CA ARG A 451 14.19 -14.95 4.35
C ARG A 451 13.89 -13.47 4.17
N THR A 452 14.72 -12.75 3.41
CA THR A 452 14.47 -11.33 3.13
C THR A 452 13.19 -11.16 2.31
N ILE A 453 12.97 -11.99 1.30
CA ILE A 453 11.73 -11.97 0.50
C ILE A 453 10.51 -12.21 1.38
N ASP A 454 10.53 -13.23 2.25
CA ASP A 454 9.40 -13.50 3.15
C ASP A 454 9.15 -12.38 4.17
N LYS A 455 10.19 -11.63 4.55
CA LYS A 455 10.10 -10.49 5.44
C LYS A 455 9.45 -9.27 4.78
N VAL A 456 9.74 -9.00 3.50
CA VAL A 456 9.37 -7.71 2.86
C VAL A 456 8.30 -7.84 1.79
N ILE A 457 8.24 -8.96 1.09
CA ILE A 457 7.16 -9.25 0.13
C ILE A 457 6.00 -9.83 0.90
N THR A 458 5.08 -8.97 1.31
CA THR A 458 3.86 -9.42 1.99
C THR A 458 2.94 -10.12 1.00
N ASN A 459 2.40 -11.28 1.42
CA ASN A 459 1.32 -11.95 0.72
C ASN A 459 0.08 -11.08 0.81
N ARG A 460 -0.22 -10.27 -0.21
CA ARG A 460 -1.46 -9.46 -0.23
C ARG A 460 -2.73 -10.26 -0.49
N PHE A 461 -2.69 -11.58 -0.25
CA PHE A 461 -3.88 -12.41 -0.17
C PHE A 461 -4.77 -12.11 1.05
N GLN A 462 -4.32 -11.24 1.98
CA GLN A 462 -4.91 -11.11 3.31
C GLN A 462 -5.23 -9.68 3.79
N GLU A 463 -5.17 -8.64 2.94
CA GLU A 463 -5.62 -7.28 3.33
C GLU A 463 -6.91 -6.85 2.63
#